data_AF-A0A2D6IV54-F1
#
_entry.id   AF-A0A2D6IV54-F1
#
_cell.length_a   1.000
_cell.length_b   1.000
_cell.length_c   1.000
_cell.angle_alpha   90.00
_cell.angle_beta   90.00
_cell.angle_gamma   90.00
#
_symmetry.space_group_name_H-M   'P 1'
#
loop_
_entity.id
_entity.type
_entity.pdbx_description
1 polymer ?
#
loop_
_entity_poly.entity_id
_entity_poly.type
_entity_poly.pdbx_seq_one_letter_code
_entity_poly.pdbx_strand_id
1 'polypeptide(L)'
;MMRADEYCKNCGATLSGLFCASCGQRVKTPIVSLGEFFSDALGDSEYFAGRRGHYLPPFRIYLILSFLFFIITSIFGMSLDITVDESLPGKEQTSGIESVDSDEADNFSCQDIRLDGIGFLNGSDLEARVHEACEKIIQDSGDSMSSALVDNFPMMMFFFIPLVALLMKFLYLLSRRKYVEHLLFLFHYHAYIFLILSVIVIMGLFSRLLPSLDWLTSSIAGLCIFYFPVYLLIAIKRVYGQSWLMTNIKYLLLLLGYAVTLFISFAGTTVYTALTL
;
A
#
# COMPACT_ATOMS: atom_id res chain seq x y z
N MET A 1 6.60 -47.66 -22.54
CA MET A 1 6.00 -46.32 -22.73
C MET A 1 7.00 -45.29 -22.20
N MET A 2 7.67 -44.57 -23.10
CA MET A 2 8.75 -43.61 -22.80
C MET A 2 8.15 -42.25 -22.42
N ARG A 3 8.75 -41.58 -21.44
CA ARG A 3 8.26 -40.33 -20.82
C ARG A 3 8.48 -39.16 -21.79
N ALA A 4 7.48 -38.30 -22.00
CA ALA A 4 7.50 -37.19 -22.97
C ALA A 4 8.45 -36.02 -22.61
N ASP A 5 9.41 -36.25 -21.71
CA ASP A 5 10.18 -35.22 -21.00
C ASP A 5 11.66 -35.22 -21.43
N GLU A 6 12.08 -36.19 -22.26
CA GLU A 6 13.49 -36.42 -22.62
C GLU A 6 13.94 -35.70 -23.91
N TYR A 7 13.01 -35.15 -24.71
CA TYR A 7 13.31 -34.54 -26.00
C TYR A 7 12.80 -33.10 -26.11
N CYS A 8 13.57 -32.25 -26.77
CA CYS A 8 13.24 -30.84 -27.00
C CYS A 8 12.04 -30.70 -27.95
N LYS A 9 11.00 -29.95 -27.55
CA LYS A 9 9.79 -29.75 -28.37
C LYS A 9 10.01 -28.93 -29.65
N ASN A 10 11.05 -28.09 -29.71
CA ASN A 10 11.37 -27.30 -30.91
C ASN A 10 12.26 -28.06 -31.90
N CYS A 11 13.34 -28.69 -31.42
CA CYS A 11 14.36 -29.29 -32.31
C CYS A 11 14.53 -30.81 -32.18
N GLY A 12 13.81 -31.49 -31.28
CA GLY A 12 13.87 -32.94 -31.11
C GLY A 12 15.14 -33.48 -30.45
N ALA A 13 16.12 -32.64 -30.10
CA ALA A 13 17.35 -33.07 -29.43
C ALA A 13 17.09 -33.61 -28.02
N THR A 14 17.91 -34.58 -27.58
CA THR A 14 17.87 -35.12 -26.22
C THR A 14 18.23 -34.04 -25.21
N LEU A 15 17.48 -34.00 -24.11
CA LEU A 15 17.59 -32.95 -23.09
C LEU A 15 18.54 -33.39 -21.97
N SER A 16 19.59 -32.61 -21.76
CA SER A 16 20.58 -32.82 -20.68
C SER A 16 20.47 -31.78 -19.55
N GLY A 17 19.52 -30.84 -19.64
CA GLY A 17 19.37 -29.75 -18.67
C GLY A 17 18.13 -28.88 -18.89
N LEU A 18 18.09 -27.74 -18.19
CA LEU A 18 16.97 -26.78 -18.21
C LEU A 18 16.79 -26.06 -19.57
N PHE A 19 17.85 -26.03 -20.37
CA PHE A 19 17.88 -25.49 -21.71
C PHE A 19 18.38 -26.56 -22.67
N CYS A 20 17.84 -26.60 -23.89
CA CYS A 20 18.33 -27.46 -24.95
C CYS A 20 19.70 -26.97 -25.43
N ALA A 21 20.70 -27.84 -25.39
CA ALA A 21 22.06 -27.51 -25.84
C ALA A 21 22.17 -27.23 -27.35
N SER A 22 21.25 -27.76 -28.17
CA SER A 22 21.27 -27.57 -29.63
C SER A 22 20.63 -26.26 -30.08
N CYS A 23 19.47 -25.89 -29.54
CA CYS A 23 18.70 -24.74 -30.03
C CYS A 23 18.45 -23.65 -28.99
N GLY A 24 18.91 -23.83 -27.75
CA GLY A 24 18.73 -22.88 -26.66
C GLY A 24 17.31 -22.82 -26.06
N GLN A 25 16.36 -23.63 -26.54
CA GLN A 25 14.98 -23.61 -26.03
C GLN A 25 14.92 -24.08 -24.56
N ARG A 26 14.20 -23.33 -23.72
CA ARG A 26 13.91 -23.70 -22.33
C ARG A 26 12.87 -24.83 -22.27
N VAL A 27 13.15 -25.87 -21.49
CA VAL A 27 12.36 -27.13 -21.47
C VAL A 27 11.10 -27.04 -20.60
N LYS A 28 11.16 -26.32 -19.48
CA LYS A 28 10.03 -26.10 -18.57
C LYS A 28 9.72 -24.61 -18.46
N THR A 29 8.64 -24.17 -19.09
CA THR A 29 7.82 -23.12 -18.51
C THR A 29 6.75 -23.84 -17.67
N PRO A 30 6.80 -23.82 -16.33
CA PRO A 30 5.58 -24.11 -15.60
C PRO A 30 4.58 -23.06 -16.09
N ILE A 31 3.50 -23.51 -16.69
CA ILE A 31 2.31 -22.69 -16.89
C ILE A 31 1.82 -22.37 -15.48
N VAL A 32 2.27 -21.25 -14.91
CA VAL A 32 1.89 -20.88 -13.55
C VAL A 32 0.42 -20.48 -13.61
N SER A 33 -0.46 -21.34 -13.11
CA SER A 33 -1.86 -20.99 -12.96
C SER A 33 -2.01 -19.92 -11.88
N LEU A 34 -3.02 -19.07 -11.98
CA LEU A 34 -3.35 -18.06 -10.95
C LEU A 34 -3.48 -18.70 -9.56
N GLY A 35 -3.93 -19.95 -9.46
CA GLY A 35 -4.02 -20.69 -8.20
C GLY A 35 -2.68 -21.11 -7.61
N GLU A 36 -1.74 -21.60 -8.43
CA GLU A 36 -0.38 -21.95 -7.98
C GLU A 36 0.45 -20.71 -7.63
N PHE A 37 0.18 -19.57 -8.29
CA PHE A 37 0.77 -18.29 -7.95
C PHE A 37 0.44 -17.85 -6.51
N PHE A 38 -0.82 -18.01 -6.09
CA PHE A 38 -1.22 -17.73 -4.71
C PHE A 38 -0.71 -18.78 -3.72
N SER A 39 -0.62 -20.06 -4.10
CA SER A 39 -0.07 -21.08 -3.20
C SER A 39 1.42 -20.88 -2.93
N ASP A 40 2.19 -20.45 -3.94
CA ASP A 40 3.61 -20.15 -3.81
C ASP A 40 3.84 -18.84 -3.05
N ALA A 41 2.99 -17.83 -3.22
CA ALA A 41 3.02 -16.60 -2.43
C ALA A 41 2.70 -16.82 -0.94
N LEU A 42 1.85 -17.81 -0.63
CA LEU A 42 1.54 -18.22 0.75
C LEU A 42 2.55 -19.25 1.31
N GLY A 43 3.29 -19.90 0.41
CA GLY A 43 4.28 -20.96 0.64
C GLY A 43 5.71 -20.44 0.66
N ASP A 44 5.97 -19.46 1.53
CA ASP A 44 7.25 -18.76 1.68
C ASP A 44 8.38 -19.65 2.28
N SER A 45 8.41 -20.96 2.01
CA SER A 45 9.43 -21.90 2.53
C SER A 45 10.43 -22.35 1.47
N GLU A 46 10.08 -22.38 0.18
CA GLU A 46 11.00 -22.79 -0.88
C GLU A 46 11.90 -21.65 -1.39
N TYR A 47 11.46 -20.38 -1.26
CA TYR A 47 12.26 -19.20 -1.63
C TYR A 47 13.55 -19.07 -0.79
N PHE A 48 13.46 -19.38 0.50
CA PHE A 48 14.61 -19.33 1.42
C PHE A 48 15.54 -20.54 1.33
N ALA A 49 15.18 -21.58 0.58
CA ALA A 49 15.96 -22.81 0.43
C ALA A 49 17.10 -22.70 -0.62
N GLY A 50 17.37 -21.50 -1.16
CA GLY A 50 18.51 -21.25 -2.05
C GLY A 50 18.37 -21.78 -3.48
N ARG A 51 17.25 -22.42 -3.82
CA ARG A 51 16.91 -22.83 -5.19
C ARG A 51 16.31 -21.64 -5.92
N ARG A 52 17.16 -20.85 -6.60
CA ARG A 52 16.78 -19.68 -7.42
C ARG A 52 16.05 -20.11 -8.70
N GLY A 53 14.88 -20.73 -8.55
CA GLY A 53 13.93 -20.96 -9.62
C GLY A 53 13.41 -19.63 -10.17
N HIS A 54 13.03 -19.64 -11.43
CA HIS A 54 12.56 -18.48 -12.21
C HIS A 54 11.16 -18.04 -11.74
N TYR A 55 11.08 -17.51 -10.52
CA TYR A 55 9.91 -16.81 -10.00
C TYR A 55 9.87 -15.40 -10.60
N LEU A 56 8.67 -14.93 -10.97
CA LEU A 56 8.46 -13.52 -11.30
C LEU A 56 9.03 -12.69 -10.15
N PRO A 57 10.00 -11.79 -10.41
CA PRO A 57 10.61 -11.02 -9.33
C PRO A 57 9.49 -10.29 -8.58
N PRO A 58 9.39 -10.43 -7.25
CA PRO A 58 8.24 -9.95 -6.45
C PRO A 58 7.88 -8.49 -6.69
N PHE A 59 8.93 -7.71 -6.96
CA PHE A 59 8.83 -6.33 -7.38
C PHE A 59 7.95 -6.11 -8.63
N ARG A 60 8.05 -6.96 -9.66
CA ARG A 60 7.21 -6.85 -10.88
C ARG A 60 5.74 -7.07 -10.58
N ILE A 61 5.41 -8.07 -9.76
CA ILE A 61 4.02 -8.33 -9.35
C ILE A 61 3.47 -7.14 -8.58
N TYR A 62 4.23 -6.64 -7.61
CA TYR A 62 3.86 -5.45 -6.84
C TYR A 62 3.59 -4.26 -7.76
N LEU A 63 4.50 -3.95 -8.69
CA LEU A 63 4.33 -2.83 -9.63
C LEU A 63 3.10 -3.01 -10.52
N ILE A 64 2.89 -4.20 -11.09
CA ILE A 64 1.73 -4.47 -11.96
C ILE A 64 0.44 -4.30 -11.18
N LEU A 65 0.31 -4.92 -10.00
CA LEU A 65 -0.92 -4.86 -9.21
C LEU A 65 -1.17 -3.47 -8.63
N SER A 66 -0.12 -2.76 -8.21
CA SER A 66 -0.22 -1.36 -7.77
C SER A 66 -0.68 -0.47 -8.92
N PHE A 67 -0.06 -0.59 -10.10
CA PHE A 67 -0.45 0.17 -11.28
C PHE A 67 -1.90 -0.10 -11.69
N LEU A 68 -2.32 -1.37 -11.73
CA LEU A 68 -3.71 -1.73 -12.02
C LEU A 68 -4.67 -1.16 -10.97
N PHE A 69 -4.35 -1.28 -9.69
CA PHE A 69 -5.15 -0.73 -8.60
C PHE A 69 -5.35 0.78 -8.77
N PHE A 70 -4.26 1.54 -8.97
CA PHE A 70 -4.32 2.99 -9.09
C PHE A 70 -5.05 3.45 -10.37
N ILE A 71 -4.92 2.71 -11.49
CA ILE A 71 -5.72 2.97 -12.69
C ILE A 71 -7.20 2.78 -12.42
N ILE A 72 -7.57 1.68 -11.77
CA ILE A 72 -8.97 1.40 -11.44
C ILE A 72 -9.51 2.53 -10.55
N THR A 73 -8.80 2.90 -9.47
CA THR A 73 -9.26 3.97 -8.58
C THR A 73 -9.27 5.35 -9.25
N SER A 74 -8.36 5.62 -10.20
CA SER A 74 -8.33 6.88 -10.94
C SER A 74 -9.50 7.01 -11.92
N ILE A 75 -9.86 5.93 -12.63
CA ILE A 75 -10.98 5.94 -13.59
C ILE A 75 -12.33 6.01 -12.86
N PHE A 76 -12.47 5.26 -11.77
CA PHE A 76 -13.76 5.05 -11.11
C PHE A 76 -13.98 5.89 -9.85
N GLY A 77 -12.95 6.60 -9.39
CA GLY A 77 -12.92 7.35 -8.14
C GLY A 77 -12.75 6.43 -6.92
N MET A 78 -11.89 6.84 -5.99
CA MET A 78 -11.84 6.23 -4.65
C MET A 78 -12.98 6.80 -3.81
N SER A 79 -14.14 6.16 -3.82
CA SER A 79 -15.18 6.45 -2.82
C SER A 79 -14.95 5.55 -1.61
N LEU A 80 -14.09 5.98 -0.68
CA LEU A 80 -14.19 5.52 0.70
C LEU A 80 -15.39 6.23 1.29
N ASP A 81 -16.57 5.63 1.15
CA ASP A 81 -17.76 6.05 1.88
C ASP A 81 -17.54 5.68 3.34
N ILE A 82 -16.87 6.54 4.09
CA ILE A 82 -16.97 6.51 5.55
C ILE A 82 -18.38 7.03 5.80
N THR A 83 -19.33 6.11 5.97
CA THR A 83 -20.63 6.42 6.55
C THR A 83 -20.38 6.89 7.98
N VAL A 84 -20.07 8.18 8.14
CA VAL A 84 -20.32 8.88 9.39
C VAL A 84 -21.84 8.90 9.45
N ASP A 85 -22.37 7.93 10.19
CA ASP A 85 -23.79 7.76 10.41
C ASP A 85 -24.31 9.05 11.06
N GLU A 86 -24.87 9.95 10.26
CA GLU A 86 -25.57 11.16 10.70
C GLU A 86 -26.96 10.76 11.25
N SER A 87 -27.02 9.66 12.02
CA SER A 87 -28.21 9.18 12.71
C SER A 87 -28.04 9.29 14.23
N LEU A 88 -27.57 10.46 14.68
CA LEU A 88 -27.98 10.98 15.98
C LEU A 88 -29.19 11.90 15.72
N PRO A 89 -30.38 11.58 16.27
CA PRO A 89 -31.57 12.40 16.07
C PRO A 89 -31.41 13.66 16.91
N GLY A 90 -31.22 14.82 16.27
CA GLY A 90 -31.05 16.05 17.02
C GLY A 90 -30.68 17.29 16.21
N LYS A 91 -31.34 17.54 15.09
CA LYS A 91 -31.35 18.89 14.49
C LYS A 91 -32.78 19.30 14.16
N GLU A 92 -33.47 19.82 15.17
CA GLU A 92 -34.41 20.93 14.99
C GLU A 92 -34.60 21.68 16.33
N GLN A 93 -34.15 22.94 16.32
CA GLN A 93 -34.54 24.09 17.16
C GLN A 93 -34.58 23.94 18.69
N THR A 94 -33.50 24.41 19.32
CA THR A 94 -33.53 25.22 20.55
C THR A 94 -32.50 26.35 20.34
N SER A 95 -32.89 27.53 19.83
CA SER A 95 -33.34 28.67 20.64
C SER A 95 -32.85 28.62 22.09
N GLY A 96 -31.79 29.40 22.38
CA GLY A 96 -31.37 29.73 23.74
C GLY A 96 -30.29 28.83 24.33
N ILE A 97 -29.09 28.83 23.73
CA ILE A 97 -27.84 28.74 24.47
C ILE A 97 -27.01 29.94 24.03
N GLU A 98 -26.54 30.68 25.03
CA GLU A 98 -25.85 31.96 24.95
C GLU A 98 -24.82 32.01 23.84
N SER A 99 -24.78 33.15 23.18
CA SER A 99 -23.70 33.59 22.30
C SER A 99 -22.36 33.23 22.93
N VAL A 100 -21.71 32.19 22.41
CA VAL A 100 -20.26 32.12 22.47
C VAL A 100 -19.79 33.26 21.59
N ASP A 101 -19.24 34.27 22.25
CA ASP A 101 -18.82 35.53 21.65
C ASP A 101 -18.05 35.27 20.36
N SER A 102 -18.60 35.83 19.29
CA SER A 102 -17.96 36.05 18.01
C SER A 102 -16.94 37.19 18.13
N ASP A 103 -15.99 37.04 19.05
CA ASP A 103 -14.88 37.97 19.21
C ASP A 103 -13.58 37.18 18.96
N GLU A 104 -12.91 37.56 17.87
CA GLU A 104 -11.70 36.94 17.30
C GLU A 104 -11.91 35.62 16.54
N ALA A 105 -12.70 35.70 15.47
CA ALA A 105 -12.29 35.01 14.25
C ALA A 105 -10.96 35.62 13.82
N ASP A 106 -9.84 35.02 14.25
CA ASP A 106 -8.53 35.30 13.66
C ASP A 106 -8.70 35.18 12.15
N ASN A 107 -8.65 36.33 11.47
CA ASN A 107 -8.69 36.41 10.02
C ASN A 107 -7.36 35.84 9.54
N PHE A 108 -7.28 34.51 9.46
CA PHE A 108 -6.05 33.78 9.12
C PHE A 108 -5.55 34.29 7.77
N SER A 109 -4.47 35.06 7.81
CA SER A 109 -3.80 35.60 6.63
C SER A 109 -2.57 34.76 6.32
N CYS A 110 -2.44 34.33 5.08
CA CYS A 110 -1.27 33.57 4.61
C CYS A 110 0.05 34.33 4.80
N GLN A 111 0.00 35.66 4.90
CA GLN A 111 1.16 36.53 5.12
C GLN A 111 1.73 36.46 6.55
N ASP A 112 0.98 35.90 7.50
CA ASP A 112 1.43 35.74 8.89
C ASP A 112 2.31 34.50 9.09
N ILE A 113 2.44 33.64 8.06
CA ILE A 113 3.30 32.46 8.10
C ILE A 113 4.75 32.88 7.92
N ARG A 114 5.52 32.94 9.02
CA ARG A 114 6.98 33.10 9.01
C ARG A 114 7.70 31.79 9.30
N LEU A 115 8.63 31.42 8.42
CA LEU A 115 9.44 30.21 8.53
C LEU A 115 10.83 30.54 9.12
N ASP A 116 10.85 31.01 10.36
CA ASP A 116 12.11 31.26 11.07
C ASP A 116 12.68 29.96 11.65
N GLY A 117 13.94 29.62 11.33
CA GLY A 117 14.69 28.55 12.01
C GLY A 117 14.97 27.26 11.22
N ILE A 118 14.57 27.16 9.95
CA ILE A 118 14.93 26.01 9.09
C ILE A 118 16.29 26.29 8.41
N GLY A 119 17.38 26.26 9.17
CA GLY A 119 18.72 26.70 8.75
C GLY A 119 19.41 25.93 7.60
N PHE A 120 18.72 24.97 6.97
CA PHE A 120 19.24 24.18 5.85
C PHE A 120 18.68 24.60 4.47
N LEU A 121 17.58 25.35 4.42
CA LEU A 121 16.94 25.79 3.17
C LEU A 121 17.11 27.30 2.98
N ASN A 122 17.31 27.76 1.74
CA ASN A 122 17.25 29.18 1.41
C ASN A 122 15.84 29.71 1.72
N GLY A 123 15.65 30.27 2.92
CA GLY A 123 14.35 30.56 3.50
C GLY A 123 13.44 31.46 2.65
N SER A 124 14.01 32.36 1.83
CA SER A 124 13.24 33.32 1.04
C SER A 124 12.45 32.68 -0.12
N ASP A 125 12.96 31.64 -0.76
CA ASP A 125 12.25 30.96 -1.87
C ASP A 125 11.18 29.99 -1.33
N LEU A 126 11.43 29.43 -0.14
CA LEU A 126 10.49 28.56 0.56
C LEU A 126 9.29 29.35 1.10
N GLU A 127 9.54 30.52 1.70
CA GLU A 127 8.48 31.40 2.23
C GLU A 127 7.53 31.85 1.11
N ALA A 128 8.07 32.25 -0.04
CA ALA A 128 7.27 32.63 -1.21
C ALA A 128 6.35 31.49 -1.70
N ARG A 129 6.88 30.25 -1.80
CA ARG A 129 6.10 29.07 -2.21
C ARG A 129 5.00 28.71 -1.20
N VAL A 130 5.30 28.85 0.10
CA VAL A 130 4.33 28.55 1.16
C VAL A 130 3.19 29.57 1.17
N HIS A 131 3.47 30.84 0.90
CA HIS A 131 2.43 31.87 0.77
C HIS A 131 1.52 31.62 -0.45
N GLU A 132 2.11 31.31 -1.62
CA GLU A 132 1.36 30.98 -2.84
C GLU A 132 0.46 29.76 -2.64
N ALA A 133 1.00 28.69 -2.06
CA ALA A 133 0.24 27.48 -1.75
C ALA A 133 -0.90 27.77 -0.76
N CYS A 134 -0.66 28.59 0.27
CA CYS A 134 -1.66 28.96 1.25
C CYS A 134 -2.82 29.74 0.62
N GLU A 135 -2.54 30.74 -0.22
CA GLU A 135 -3.58 31.51 -0.91
C GLU A 135 -4.45 30.60 -1.79
N LYS A 136 -3.82 29.68 -2.52
CA LYS A 136 -4.50 28.71 -3.39
C LYS A 136 -5.42 27.77 -2.59
N ILE A 137 -4.95 27.24 -1.46
CA ILE A 137 -5.71 26.33 -0.59
C ILE A 137 -6.91 27.04 0.06
N ILE A 138 -6.75 28.30 0.48
CA ILE A 138 -7.86 29.08 1.05
C ILE A 138 -8.91 29.35 -0.03
N GLN A 139 -8.47 29.69 -1.25
CA GLN A 139 -9.37 30.05 -2.34
C GLN A 139 -10.23 28.88 -2.83
N ASP A 140 -9.69 27.67 -2.83
CA ASP A 140 -10.37 26.46 -3.31
C ASP A 140 -10.89 25.54 -2.20
N SER A 141 -10.87 25.99 -0.94
CA SER A 141 -11.26 25.21 0.24
C SER A 141 -10.52 23.88 0.40
N GLY A 142 -9.32 23.74 -0.19
CA GLY A 142 -8.49 22.53 -0.11
C GLY A 142 -8.74 21.49 -1.20
N ASP A 143 -9.54 21.79 -2.23
CA ASP A 143 -9.82 20.86 -3.32
C ASP A 143 -8.57 20.53 -4.15
N SER A 144 -7.73 21.52 -4.49
CA SER A 144 -6.47 21.24 -5.21
C SER A 144 -5.47 20.47 -4.34
N MET A 145 -5.45 20.74 -3.03
CA MET A 145 -4.59 20.00 -2.10
C MET A 145 -5.02 18.54 -1.98
N SER A 146 -6.31 18.28 -1.78
CA SER A 146 -6.82 16.91 -1.61
C SER A 146 -6.66 16.08 -2.88
N SER A 147 -6.92 16.65 -4.05
CA SER A 147 -6.69 15.98 -5.33
C SER A 147 -5.20 15.71 -5.57
N ALA A 148 -4.34 16.71 -5.36
CA ALA A 148 -2.90 16.54 -5.53
C ALA A 148 -2.31 15.55 -4.51
N LEU A 149 -2.84 15.45 -3.29
CA LEU A 149 -2.45 14.41 -2.32
C LEU A 149 -2.77 13.01 -2.83
N VAL A 150 -3.98 12.79 -3.36
CA VAL A 150 -4.40 11.50 -3.92
C VAL A 150 -3.54 11.10 -5.12
N ASP A 151 -3.20 12.06 -5.98
CA ASP A 151 -2.31 11.83 -7.14
C ASP A 151 -0.89 11.41 -6.73
N ASN A 152 -0.44 11.83 -5.54
CA ASN A 152 0.86 11.46 -4.99
C ASN A 152 0.86 10.15 -4.17
N PHE A 153 -0.29 9.50 -3.94
CA PHE A 153 -0.37 8.23 -3.19
C PHE A 153 0.49 7.09 -3.77
N PRO A 154 0.57 6.86 -5.10
CA PRO A 154 1.45 5.83 -5.65
C PRO A 154 2.92 6.06 -5.29
N MET A 155 3.35 7.33 -5.30
CA MET A 155 4.70 7.71 -4.91
C MET A 155 4.93 7.47 -3.42
N MET A 156 3.99 7.87 -2.56
CA MET A 156 4.04 7.61 -1.11
C MET A 156 4.23 6.12 -0.82
N MET A 157 3.45 5.24 -1.46
CA MET A 157 3.54 3.78 -1.22
C MET A 157 4.88 3.19 -1.65
N PHE A 158 5.49 3.73 -2.72
CA PHE A 158 6.82 3.29 -3.18
C PHE A 158 7.92 3.59 -2.16
N PHE A 159 7.89 4.75 -1.49
CA PHE A 159 8.84 5.11 -0.44
C PHE A 159 8.53 4.45 0.91
N PHE A 160 7.25 4.25 1.20
CA PHE A 160 6.78 3.61 2.41
C PHE A 160 7.33 2.19 2.60
N ILE A 161 7.36 1.38 1.54
CA ILE A 161 7.78 -0.03 1.63
C ILE A 161 9.25 -0.20 2.05
N PRO A 162 10.24 0.49 1.44
CA PRO A 162 11.61 0.49 1.92
C PRO A 162 11.76 0.93 3.39
N LEU A 163 10.99 1.93 3.84
CA LEU A 163 11.03 2.39 5.22
C LEU A 163 10.51 1.32 6.19
N VAL A 164 9.40 0.65 5.86
CA VAL A 164 8.91 -0.48 6.67
C VAL A 164 9.88 -1.67 6.61
N ALA A 165 10.55 -1.90 5.48
CA ALA A 165 11.57 -2.94 5.37
C ALA A 165 12.76 -2.65 6.29
N LEU A 166 13.16 -1.38 6.40
CA LEU A 166 14.18 -0.92 7.33
C LEU A 166 13.74 -1.09 8.78
N LEU A 167 12.49 -0.75 9.11
CA LEU A 167 11.89 -1.00 10.42
C LEU A 167 11.88 -2.50 10.75
N MET A 168 11.46 -3.36 9.82
CA MET A 168 11.53 -4.82 9.98
C MET A 168 12.96 -5.28 10.21
N LYS A 169 13.93 -4.72 9.46
CA LYS A 169 15.34 -5.00 9.67
C LYS A 169 15.77 -4.63 11.09
N PHE A 170 15.28 -3.51 11.62
CA PHE A 170 15.53 -3.07 13.01
C PHE A 170 14.92 -4.03 14.06
N LEU A 171 13.65 -4.39 13.92
CA LEU A 171 12.97 -5.31 14.85
C LEU A 171 13.55 -6.73 14.84
N TYR A 172 14.13 -7.14 13.71
CA TYR A 172 14.67 -8.48 13.51
C TYR A 172 16.19 -8.49 13.30
N LEU A 173 16.93 -7.55 13.91
CA LEU A 173 18.41 -7.50 13.86
C LEU A 173 19.04 -8.87 14.15
N LEU A 174 18.54 -9.55 15.18
CA LEU A 174 19.07 -10.83 15.66
C LEU A 174 18.69 -12.02 14.77
N SER A 175 17.76 -11.87 13.83
CA SER A 175 17.26 -12.97 12.99
C SER A 175 18.22 -13.39 11.88
N ARG A 176 19.36 -12.70 11.70
CA ARG A 176 20.37 -12.91 10.63
C ARG A 176 19.83 -12.84 9.19
N ARG A 177 18.57 -12.44 9.00
CA ARG A 177 17.92 -12.23 7.70
C ARG A 177 18.45 -10.97 7.01
N LYS A 178 18.58 -11.00 5.69
CA LYS A 178 19.08 -9.86 4.89
C LYS A 178 17.98 -8.81 4.69
N TYR A 179 18.37 -7.54 4.50
CA TYR A 179 17.42 -6.45 4.20
C TYR A 179 16.49 -6.79 3.02
N VAL A 180 17.07 -7.35 1.96
CA VAL A 180 16.32 -7.75 0.76
C VAL A 180 15.23 -8.79 1.08
N GLU A 181 15.43 -9.68 2.06
CA GLU A 181 14.41 -10.66 2.44
C GLU A 181 13.19 -9.97 3.09
N HIS A 182 13.42 -8.98 3.95
CA HIS A 182 12.35 -8.17 4.55
C HIS A 182 11.60 -7.34 3.49
N LEU A 183 12.34 -6.76 2.56
CA LEU A 183 11.79 -5.96 1.47
C LEU A 183 10.90 -6.81 0.54
N LEU A 184 11.37 -8.00 0.15
CA LEU A 184 10.61 -8.91 -0.70
C LEU A 184 9.35 -9.42 -0.01
N PHE A 185 9.42 -9.72 1.28
CA PHE A 185 8.26 -10.08 2.09
C PHE A 185 7.19 -8.97 2.05
N LEU A 186 7.60 -7.71 2.25
CA LEU A 186 6.68 -6.57 2.23
C LEU A 186 6.09 -6.30 0.85
N PHE A 187 6.86 -6.50 -0.22
CA PHE A 187 6.32 -6.39 -1.59
C PHE A 187 5.20 -7.39 -1.84
N HIS A 188 5.35 -8.65 -1.43
CA HIS A 188 4.27 -9.64 -1.56
C HIS A 188 3.06 -9.28 -0.69
N TYR A 189 3.30 -8.85 0.55
CA TYR A 189 2.23 -8.42 1.45
C TYR A 189 1.40 -7.27 0.86
N HIS A 190 2.05 -6.22 0.34
CA HIS A 190 1.36 -5.09 -0.28
C HIS A 190 0.73 -5.44 -1.63
N ALA A 191 1.38 -6.27 -2.43
CA ALA A 191 0.81 -6.77 -3.68
C ALA A 191 -0.52 -7.49 -3.44
N TYR A 192 -0.58 -8.31 -2.38
CA TYR A 192 -1.80 -9.01 -1.98
C TYR A 192 -2.89 -8.06 -1.49
N ILE A 193 -2.53 -7.03 -0.70
CA ILE A 193 -3.46 -5.98 -0.28
C ILE A 193 -4.04 -5.26 -1.48
N PHE A 194 -3.21 -4.79 -2.42
CA PHE A 194 -3.68 -4.10 -3.62
C PHE A 194 -4.59 -4.96 -4.48
N LEU A 195 -4.33 -6.27 -4.56
CA LEU A 195 -5.21 -7.19 -5.25
C LEU A 195 -6.60 -7.27 -4.60
N ILE A 196 -6.65 -7.46 -3.28
CA ILE A 196 -7.93 -7.52 -2.55
C ILE A 196 -8.66 -6.18 -2.64
N LEU A 197 -7.97 -5.06 -2.47
CA LEU A 197 -8.56 -3.73 -2.61
C LEU A 197 -9.10 -3.49 -4.02
N SER A 198 -8.40 -3.95 -5.07
CA SER A 198 -8.90 -3.87 -6.45
C SER A 198 -10.20 -4.66 -6.62
N VAL A 199 -10.28 -5.87 -6.04
CA VAL A 199 -11.52 -6.67 -6.06
C VAL A 199 -12.65 -5.96 -5.32
N ILE A 200 -12.38 -5.37 -4.16
CA ILE A 200 -13.37 -4.59 -3.38
C ILE A 200 -13.88 -3.40 -4.19
N VAL A 201 -13.00 -2.65 -4.86
CA VAL A 201 -13.41 -1.52 -5.71
C VAL A 201 -14.29 -2.01 -6.85
N ILE A 202 -13.93 -3.10 -7.54
CA ILE A 202 -14.76 -3.69 -8.61
C ILE A 202 -16.12 -4.13 -8.07
N MET A 203 -16.17 -4.74 -6.88
CA MET A 203 -17.42 -5.12 -6.23
C MET A 203 -18.28 -3.91 -5.86
N GLY A 204 -17.67 -2.83 -5.35
CA GLY A 204 -18.38 -1.57 -5.08
C GLY A 204 -18.94 -0.90 -6.34
N LEU A 205 -18.24 -1.01 -7.47
CA LEU A 205 -18.79 -0.58 -8.76
C LEU A 205 -19.99 -1.41 -9.18
N PHE A 206 -19.97 -2.71 -8.89
CA PHE A 206 -21.09 -3.59 -9.14
C PHE A 206 -22.28 -3.31 -8.21
N SER A 207 -22.06 -2.95 -6.93
CA SER A 207 -23.16 -2.58 -6.02
C SER A 207 -23.86 -1.29 -6.45
N ARG A 208 -23.17 -0.35 -7.12
CA ARG A 208 -23.82 0.82 -7.75
C ARG A 208 -24.84 0.43 -8.83
N LEU A 209 -24.63 -0.71 -9.53
CA LEU A 209 -25.58 -1.23 -10.52
C LEU A 209 -26.72 -2.03 -9.88
N LEU A 210 -26.46 -2.68 -8.74
CA LEU A 210 -27.43 -3.47 -7.99
C LEU A 210 -27.40 -3.06 -6.51
N PRO A 211 -28.12 -1.98 -6.13
CA PRO A 211 -28.07 -1.42 -4.77
C PRO A 211 -28.49 -2.41 -3.67
N SER A 212 -29.26 -3.45 -4.04
CA SER A 212 -29.66 -4.52 -3.11
C SER A 212 -28.48 -5.35 -2.58
N LEU A 213 -27.31 -5.29 -3.22
CA LEU A 213 -26.09 -6.00 -2.82
C LEU A 213 -25.12 -5.14 -2.00
N ASP A 214 -25.44 -3.88 -1.73
CA ASP A 214 -24.51 -2.95 -1.08
C ASP A 214 -24.09 -3.39 0.33
N TRP A 215 -25.02 -3.92 1.12
CA TRP A 215 -24.74 -4.48 2.44
C TRP A 215 -23.72 -5.65 2.38
N LEU A 216 -23.77 -6.46 1.31
CA LEU A 216 -22.87 -7.59 1.12
C LEU A 216 -21.48 -7.10 0.76
N THR A 217 -21.37 -6.09 -0.11
CA THR A 217 -20.08 -5.48 -0.46
C THR A 217 -19.42 -4.83 0.75
N SER A 218 -20.19 -4.10 1.57
CA SER A 218 -19.71 -3.47 2.80
C SER A 218 -19.29 -4.49 3.86
N SER A 219 -20.04 -5.58 4.02
CA SER A 219 -19.67 -6.68 4.93
C SER A 219 -18.39 -7.39 4.51
N ILE A 220 -18.23 -7.67 3.22
CA ILE A 220 -17.02 -8.30 2.67
C ILE A 220 -15.82 -7.36 2.81
N ALA A 221 -15.98 -6.07 2.52
CA ALA A 221 -14.93 -5.08 2.69
C ALA A 221 -14.46 -4.98 4.15
N GLY A 222 -15.40 -4.94 5.11
CA GLY A 222 -15.09 -4.95 6.54
C GLY A 222 -14.29 -6.19 6.96
N LEU A 223 -14.71 -7.38 6.53
CA LEU A 223 -13.99 -8.64 6.79
C LEU A 223 -12.57 -8.62 6.20
N CYS A 224 -12.39 -8.08 4.99
CA CYS A 224 -11.08 -7.94 4.37
C CYS A 224 -10.15 -6.99 5.16
N ILE A 225 -10.68 -5.89 5.71
CA ILE A 225 -9.92 -4.96 6.55
C ILE A 225 -9.40 -5.66 7.81
N PHE A 226 -10.22 -6.47 8.48
CA PHE A 226 -9.78 -7.26 9.64
C PHE A 226 -8.83 -8.40 9.24
N TYR A 227 -8.95 -8.92 8.03
CA TYR A 227 -8.10 -9.99 7.53
C TYR A 227 -6.66 -9.54 7.26
N PHE A 228 -6.41 -8.31 6.80
CA PHE A 228 -5.05 -7.80 6.54
C PHE A 228 -4.08 -7.85 7.74
N PRO A 229 -4.43 -7.38 8.95
CA PRO A 229 -3.56 -7.51 10.13
C PRO A 229 -3.40 -8.97 10.57
N VAL A 230 -4.47 -9.77 10.51
CA VAL A 230 -4.41 -11.21 10.85
C VAL A 230 -3.46 -11.95 9.91
N TYR A 231 -3.53 -11.66 8.61
CA TYR A 231 -2.63 -12.21 7.61
C TYR A 231 -1.18 -11.83 7.90
N LEU A 232 -0.90 -10.55 8.23
CA LEU A 232 0.44 -10.10 8.58
C LEU A 232 1.01 -10.84 9.80
N LEU A 233 0.22 -11.02 10.85
CA LEU A 233 0.62 -11.76 12.06
C LEU A 233 1.00 -13.21 11.73
N ILE A 234 0.16 -13.91 10.96
CA ILE A 234 0.39 -15.29 10.53
C ILE A 234 1.64 -15.38 9.63
N ALA A 235 1.80 -14.44 8.71
CA ALA A 235 2.90 -14.41 7.77
C ALA A 235 4.25 -14.21 8.50
N ILE A 236 4.32 -13.28 9.45
CA ILE A 236 5.50 -13.08 10.30
C ILE A 236 5.80 -14.33 11.13
N LYS A 237 4.79 -14.94 11.75
CA LYS A 237 4.96 -16.18 12.51
C LYS A 237 5.59 -17.28 11.66
N ARG A 238 5.14 -17.44 10.42
CA ARG A 238 5.61 -18.46 9.48
C ARG A 238 7.03 -18.18 8.99
N VAL A 239 7.35 -16.93 8.64
CA VAL A 239 8.65 -16.55 8.06
C VAL A 239 9.79 -16.55 9.10
N TYR A 240 9.52 -16.07 10.32
CA TYR A 240 10.57 -15.94 11.36
C TYR A 240 10.62 -17.09 12.35
N GLY A 241 9.59 -17.94 12.43
CA GLY A 241 9.59 -19.17 13.24
C GLY A 241 9.71 -18.97 14.76
N GLN A 242 9.45 -17.76 15.29
CA GLN A 242 9.58 -17.44 16.72
C GLN A 242 8.39 -17.94 17.53
N SER A 243 8.49 -17.98 18.87
CA SER A 243 7.36 -18.34 19.75
C SER A 243 6.20 -17.33 19.62
N TRP A 244 4.97 -17.74 19.92
CA TRP A 244 3.79 -16.89 19.76
C TRP A 244 3.87 -15.59 20.59
N LEU A 245 4.40 -15.64 21.82
CA LEU A 245 4.51 -14.47 22.67
C LEU A 245 5.50 -13.43 22.10
N MET A 246 6.69 -13.87 21.68
CA MET A 246 7.68 -12.98 21.04
C MET A 246 7.18 -12.44 19.71
N THR A 247 6.44 -13.26 18.96
CA THR A 247 5.82 -12.83 17.70
C THR A 247 4.79 -11.74 17.94
N ASN A 248 3.91 -11.88 18.93
CA ASN A 248 2.90 -10.87 19.25
C ASN A 248 3.53 -9.54 19.69
N ILE A 249 4.56 -9.57 20.55
CA ILE A 249 5.25 -8.35 20.98
C ILE A 249 5.87 -7.63 19.78
N LYS A 250 6.62 -8.34 18.94
CA LYS A 250 7.25 -7.75 17.75
C LYS A 250 6.21 -7.32 16.72
N TYR A 251 5.10 -8.04 16.59
CA TYR A 251 3.99 -7.68 15.73
C TYR A 251 3.33 -6.37 16.19
N LEU A 252 3.10 -6.19 17.49
CA LEU A 252 2.55 -4.94 18.02
C LEU A 252 3.51 -3.77 17.81
N LEU A 253 4.81 -3.97 18.05
CA LEU A 253 5.84 -2.98 17.75
C LEU A 253 5.91 -2.66 16.25
N LEU A 254 5.73 -3.68 15.39
CA LEU A 254 5.69 -3.51 13.95
C LEU A 254 4.46 -2.70 13.54
N LEU A 255 3.27 -2.98 14.07
CA LEU A 255 2.05 -2.21 13.81
C LEU A 255 2.23 -0.75 14.21
N LEU A 256 2.78 -0.50 15.40
CA LEU A 256 3.09 0.87 15.86
C LEU A 256 4.07 1.55 14.89
N GLY A 257 5.17 0.89 14.54
CA GLY A 257 6.13 1.45 13.59
C GLY A 257 5.56 1.62 12.18
N TYR A 258 4.61 0.79 11.76
CA TYR A 258 3.87 0.94 10.50
C TYR A 258 3.05 2.23 10.51
N ALA A 259 2.32 2.49 11.60
CA ALA A 259 1.54 3.71 11.78
C ALA A 259 2.43 4.96 11.80
N VAL A 260 3.56 4.92 12.51
CA VAL A 260 4.55 6.02 12.55
C VAL A 260 5.16 6.26 11.16
N THR A 261 5.56 5.20 10.46
CA THR A 261 6.14 5.31 9.11
C THR A 261 5.12 5.86 8.12
N LEU A 262 3.85 5.46 8.25
CA LEU A 262 2.75 5.95 7.43
C LEU A 262 2.51 7.44 7.70
N PHE A 263 2.49 7.85 8.97
CA PHE A 263 2.34 9.26 9.35
C PHE A 263 3.49 10.12 8.80
N ILE A 264 4.74 9.67 8.93
CA ILE A 264 5.90 10.38 8.39
C ILE A 264 5.82 10.47 6.86
N SER A 265 5.43 9.38 6.18
CA SER A 265 5.30 9.36 4.72
C SER A 265 4.18 10.28 4.26
N PHE A 266 3.03 10.28 4.96
CA PHE A 266 1.90 11.15 4.65
C PHE A 266 2.26 12.63 4.88
N ALA A 267 2.84 12.98 6.03
CA ALA A 267 3.29 14.33 6.32
C ALA A 267 4.33 14.82 5.29
N GLY A 268 5.27 13.95 4.91
CA GLY A 268 6.25 14.25 3.86
C GLY A 268 5.61 14.52 2.51
N THR A 269 4.61 13.71 2.11
CA THR A 269 3.83 13.95 0.90
C THR A 269 3.05 15.25 0.98
N THR A 270 2.39 15.57 2.09
CA THR A 270 1.66 16.84 2.26
C THR A 270 2.58 18.04 2.11
N VAL A 271 3.75 18.02 2.74
CA VAL A 271 4.74 19.09 2.58
C VAL A 271 5.23 19.17 1.14
N TYR A 272 5.54 18.04 0.51
CA TYR A 272 5.95 18.02 -0.90
C TYR A 272 4.86 18.62 -1.81
N THR A 273 3.62 18.15 -1.69
CA THR A 273 2.47 18.62 -2.46
C THR A 273 2.25 20.12 -2.24
N ALA A 274 2.28 20.60 -0.99
CA ALA A 274 2.17 22.01 -0.66
C ALA A 274 3.26 22.87 -1.33
N LEU A 275 4.49 22.37 -1.43
CA LEU A 275 5.59 23.12 -2.06
C LEU A 275 5.57 23.10 -3.60
N THR A 276 4.80 22.18 -4.18
CA THR A 276 4.67 21.99 -5.64
C THR A 276 3.34 22.48 -6.23
N LEU A 277 2.39 22.85 -5.37
CA LEU A 277 1.11 23.45 -5.74
C LEU A 277 1.30 24.82 -6.40
#